data_AF-A0A8H7TQA3-F1
#
_entry.id   AF-A0A8H7TQA3-F1
#
_cell.length_a   1.000
_cell.length_b   1.000
_cell.length_c   1.000
_cell.angle_alpha   90.00
_cell.angle_beta   90.00
_cell.angle_gamma   90.00
#
_symmetry.space_group_name_H-M   'P 1'
#
loop_
_entity.id
_entity.type
_entity.pdbx_description
1 polymer ?
#
loop_
_entity_poly.entity_id
_entity_poly.type
_entity_poly.pdbx_seq_one_letter_code
_entity_poly.pdbx_strand_id
1 'polypeptide(L)'
;MLLSSFITPLALIASTVVVAYPVDTRTSGVLVARTIPSKFAEHAAAAIKAFGPLHTKTMMHSGIGAIKASKVARSKKLQTVETTIFLAINADKTENEYKDTLKKYCITKEQFCDSGAGTEADWKKAWGIISTAWANYVNKETTLVTTAAGPAADSFYKTFEEPILKSNNIQIHVDKE
;
A
#
# COMPACT_ATOMS: atom_id res chain seq x y z
N MET A 1 54.83 16.85 18.13
CA MET A 1 53.97 18.04 18.31
C MET A 1 53.91 18.73 16.96
N LEU A 2 52.80 19.00 16.28
CA LEU A 2 51.36 19.00 16.58
C LEU A 2 50.63 18.81 15.23
N LEU A 3 49.51 18.08 15.26
CA LEU A 3 48.52 18.02 14.18
C LEU A 3 47.85 19.39 14.01
N SER A 4 47.47 19.74 12.77
CA SER A 4 46.32 20.65 12.55
C SER A 4 45.49 20.18 11.36
N SER A 5 44.48 19.37 11.69
CA SER A 5 43.30 19.14 10.87
C SER A 5 42.37 20.34 11.04
N PHE A 6 41.95 20.97 9.93
CA PHE A 6 40.81 21.89 9.95
C PHE A 6 39.54 21.07 9.73
N ILE A 7 38.81 20.81 10.82
CA ILE A 7 37.42 20.34 10.78
C ILE A 7 36.55 21.54 11.10
N THR A 8 35.73 21.94 10.13
CA THR A 8 34.67 22.93 10.25
C THR A 8 33.59 22.43 11.22
N PRO A 9 33.00 23.26 12.10
CA PRO A 9 31.94 22.82 12.99
C PRO A 9 30.64 22.58 12.22
N LEU A 10 30.15 21.33 12.27
CA LEU A 10 28.81 20.98 11.83
C LEU A 10 27.81 21.51 12.86
N ALA A 11 26.93 22.41 12.43
CA ALA A 11 25.85 22.95 13.24
C ALA A 11 24.87 21.83 13.65
N LEU A 12 24.60 21.74 14.95
CA LEU A 12 23.56 20.92 15.56
C LEU A 12 22.20 21.48 15.13
N ILE A 13 21.45 20.78 14.27
CA ILE A 13 20.05 21.12 14.00
C ILE A 13 19.20 20.24 14.92
N ALA A 14 18.65 20.88 15.96
CA ALA A 14 17.69 20.28 16.87
C ALA A 14 16.49 19.73 16.09
N SER A 15 16.19 18.46 16.29
CA SER A 15 15.02 17.80 15.71
C SER A 15 13.74 18.42 16.28
N THR A 16 13.02 19.17 15.46
CA THR A 16 11.63 19.55 15.76
C THR A 16 10.75 18.31 15.55
N VAL A 17 10.22 17.79 16.66
CA VAL A 17 9.16 16.80 16.65
C VAL A 17 7.90 17.49 16.11
N VAL A 18 7.59 17.26 14.84
CA VAL A 18 6.30 17.69 14.26
C VAL A 18 5.24 16.71 14.75
N VAL A 19 4.53 17.11 15.81
CA VAL A 19 3.26 16.51 16.20
C VAL A 19 2.26 16.85 15.10
N ALA A 20 1.92 15.87 14.26
CA ALA A 20 0.89 16.03 13.24
C ALA A 20 -0.49 16.02 13.92
N TYR A 21 -1.09 17.20 14.04
CA TYR A 21 -2.51 17.33 14.34
C TYR A 21 -3.33 17.03 13.08
N PRO A 22 -4.55 16.44 13.19
CA PRO A 22 -5.40 16.20 12.05
C PRO A 22 -5.83 17.54 11.43
N VAL A 23 -5.45 17.75 10.17
CA VAL A 23 -5.91 18.89 9.38
C VAL A 23 -7.37 18.63 9.01
N ASP A 24 -8.25 19.51 9.47
CA ASP A 24 -9.65 19.58 9.09
C ASP A 24 -9.74 20.03 7.63
N THR A 25 -10.02 19.09 6.72
CA THR A 25 -10.17 19.32 5.28
C THR A 25 -11.64 19.38 4.88
N ARG A 26 -12.43 20.22 5.55
CA ARG A 26 -13.74 20.64 5.04
C ARG A 26 -13.57 21.88 4.17
N THR A 27 -13.32 21.69 2.87
CA THR A 27 -14.01 22.36 1.74
C THR A 27 -13.30 22.11 0.40
N SER A 28 -14.13 21.95 -0.63
CA SER A 28 -13.80 22.04 -2.06
C SER A 28 -13.09 20.86 -2.72
N GLY A 29 -13.85 19.78 -2.84
CA GLY A 29 -13.80 18.92 -4.01
C GLY A 29 -15.13 18.20 -4.07
N VAL A 30 -16.04 18.64 -4.93
CA VAL A 30 -17.29 17.90 -5.19
C VAL A 30 -16.88 16.49 -5.62
N LEU A 31 -17.04 15.54 -4.69
CA LEU A 31 -16.81 14.11 -4.92
C LEU A 31 -17.91 13.66 -5.87
N VAL A 32 -17.67 13.82 -7.18
CA VAL A 32 -18.57 13.28 -8.19
C VAL A 32 -18.43 11.76 -8.14
N ALA A 33 -19.28 11.16 -7.32
CA ALA A 33 -19.56 9.73 -7.30
C ALA A 33 -20.25 9.38 -8.61
N ARG A 34 -19.49 8.82 -9.55
CA ARG A 34 -19.93 7.82 -10.52
C ARG A 34 -18.69 7.27 -11.19
N THR A 35 -18.48 5.97 -10.99
CA THR A 35 -17.35 5.14 -11.45
C THR A 35 -15.99 5.43 -10.81
N ILE A 36 -15.38 4.39 -10.23
CA ILE A 36 -13.93 4.32 -10.02
C ILE A 36 -13.27 4.68 -11.35
N PRO A 37 -12.33 5.63 -11.41
CA PRO A 37 -11.70 6.07 -12.64
C PRO A 37 -11.08 4.88 -13.36
N SER A 38 -11.29 4.78 -14.67
CA SER A 38 -10.61 3.79 -15.51
C SER A 38 -9.09 3.82 -15.32
N LYS A 39 -8.53 5.01 -15.10
CA LYS A 39 -7.10 5.25 -14.81
C LYS A 39 -6.61 4.69 -13.47
N PHE A 40 -7.50 4.30 -12.56
CA PHE A 40 -7.09 3.82 -11.24
C PHE A 40 -6.27 2.53 -11.33
N ALA A 41 -6.70 1.59 -12.17
CA ALA A 41 -5.96 0.35 -12.42
C ALA A 41 -4.56 0.63 -12.97
N GLU A 42 -4.47 1.55 -13.92
CA GLU A 42 -3.22 1.95 -14.56
C GLU A 42 -2.26 2.58 -13.55
N HIS A 43 -2.75 3.50 -12.70
CA HIS A 43 -1.93 4.15 -11.68
C HIS A 43 -1.50 3.17 -10.58
N ALA A 44 -2.36 2.23 -10.18
CA ALA A 44 -2.00 1.20 -9.22
C ALA A 44 -0.94 0.25 -9.79
N ALA A 45 -1.10 -0.24 -11.02
CA ALA A 45 -0.13 -1.09 -11.68
C ALA A 45 1.20 -0.36 -11.93
N ALA A 46 1.16 0.90 -12.36
CA ALA A 46 2.34 1.74 -12.54
C ALA A 46 3.08 1.99 -11.21
N ALA A 47 2.34 2.31 -10.14
CA ALA A 47 2.92 2.46 -8.81
C ALA A 47 3.56 1.16 -8.29
N ILE A 48 2.87 0.03 -8.47
CA ILE A 48 3.40 -1.29 -8.09
C ILE A 48 4.67 -1.61 -8.90
N LYS A 49 4.68 -1.30 -10.20
CA LYS A 49 5.86 -1.53 -11.04
C LYS A 49 7.04 -0.64 -10.67
N ALA A 50 6.79 0.62 -10.33
CA ALA A 50 7.82 1.61 -10.03
C ALA A 50 8.37 1.50 -8.59
N PHE A 51 7.53 1.13 -7.62
CA PHE A 51 7.86 1.15 -6.19
C PHE A 51 7.72 -0.20 -5.50
N GLY A 52 7.31 -1.25 -6.22
CA GLY A 52 7.27 -2.61 -5.71
C GLY A 52 8.66 -3.09 -5.29
N PRO A 53 8.75 -3.96 -4.27
CA PRO A 53 10.01 -4.53 -3.84
C PRO A 53 10.51 -5.54 -4.88
N LEU A 54 11.71 -6.09 -4.71
CA LEU A 54 12.09 -7.29 -5.46
C LEU A 54 10.97 -8.34 -5.41
N HIS A 55 10.68 -9.03 -6.51
CA HIS A 55 9.51 -9.90 -6.64
C HIS A 55 9.41 -11.00 -5.55
N THR A 56 10.54 -11.36 -4.93
CA THR A 56 10.64 -12.33 -3.82
C THR A 56 10.44 -11.72 -2.42
N LYS A 57 10.21 -10.41 -2.34
CA LYS A 57 10.02 -9.63 -1.11
C LYS A 57 8.60 -9.09 -0.98
N THR A 58 7.66 -9.69 -1.72
CA THR A 58 6.24 -9.35 -1.65
C THR A 58 5.55 -10.07 -0.50
N MET A 59 4.55 -9.43 0.08
CA MET A 59 3.70 -9.99 1.12
C MET A 59 2.24 -9.71 0.84
N MET A 60 1.43 -10.76 0.86
CA MET A 60 -0.03 -10.74 0.92
C MET A 60 -0.47 -10.86 2.38
N HIS A 61 -1.67 -10.39 2.72
CA HIS A 61 -2.25 -10.64 4.05
C HIS A 61 -3.75 -10.89 3.99
N SER A 62 -4.26 -11.66 4.95
CA SER A 62 -5.69 -11.92 5.09
C SER A 62 -6.08 -12.26 6.52
N GLY A 63 -7.13 -11.62 7.02
CA GLY A 63 -7.70 -11.88 8.35
C GLY A 63 -6.93 -11.25 9.53
N ILE A 64 -5.76 -10.66 9.29
CA ILE A 64 -4.93 -10.04 10.36
C ILE A 64 -5.02 -8.50 10.40
N GLY A 65 -5.58 -7.89 9.34
CA GLY A 65 -5.68 -6.45 9.17
C GLY A 65 -4.39 -5.76 8.74
N ALA A 66 -4.53 -4.63 8.03
CA ALA A 66 -3.42 -3.92 7.39
C ALA A 66 -2.35 -3.40 8.38
N ILE A 67 -2.76 -2.98 9.58
CA ILE A 67 -1.82 -2.47 10.61
C ILE A 67 -0.89 -3.59 11.09
N LYS A 68 -1.43 -4.78 11.41
CA LYS A 68 -0.61 -5.92 11.84
C LYS A 68 0.25 -6.41 10.67
N ALA A 69 -0.32 -6.50 9.47
CA ALA A 69 0.41 -6.87 8.26
C ALA A 69 1.61 -5.95 8.00
N SER A 70 1.43 -4.63 8.10
CA SER A 70 2.52 -3.66 7.94
C SER A 70 3.66 -3.86 8.95
N LYS A 71 3.33 -4.16 10.22
CA LYS A 71 4.34 -4.47 11.25
C LYS A 71 5.11 -5.75 10.92
N VAL A 72 4.41 -6.82 10.53
CA VAL A 72 5.03 -8.09 10.14
C VAL A 72 5.93 -7.89 8.92
N ALA A 73 5.43 -7.24 7.87
CA ALA A 73 6.17 -6.94 6.66
C ALA A 73 7.48 -6.21 6.98
N ARG A 74 7.43 -5.16 7.80
CA ARG A 74 8.63 -4.43 8.24
C ARG A 74 9.62 -5.33 8.97
N SER A 75 9.15 -6.17 9.91
CA SER A 75 10.01 -7.08 10.68
C SER A 75 10.72 -8.11 9.79
N LYS A 76 10.04 -8.56 8.71
CA LYS A 76 10.54 -9.57 7.78
C LYS A 76 11.23 -8.98 6.53
N LYS A 77 11.35 -7.65 6.46
CA LYS A 77 11.87 -6.92 5.29
C LYS A 77 11.11 -7.30 4.00
N LEU A 78 9.79 -7.44 4.12
CA LEU A 78 8.85 -7.63 3.03
C LEU A 78 8.06 -6.34 2.80
N GLN A 79 7.37 -6.24 1.67
CA GLN A 79 6.47 -5.14 1.36
C GLN A 79 5.08 -5.65 1.02
N THR A 80 4.07 -4.97 1.55
CA THR A 80 2.65 -5.15 1.20
C THR A 80 2.24 -4.24 0.06
N VAL A 81 1.08 -4.48 -0.53
CA VAL A 81 0.53 -3.58 -1.55
C VAL A 81 0.28 -2.18 -0.99
N GLU A 82 -0.20 -2.07 0.25
CA GLU A 82 -0.47 -0.79 0.92
C GLU A 82 0.80 0.02 1.14
N THR A 83 1.87 -0.64 1.61
CA THR A 83 3.17 0.02 1.77
C THR A 83 3.76 0.46 0.43
N THR A 84 3.55 -0.31 -0.64
CA THR A 84 3.99 0.05 -2.00
C THR A 84 3.28 1.31 -2.49
N ILE A 85 1.96 1.36 -2.33
CA ILE A 85 1.13 2.51 -2.67
C ILE A 85 1.54 3.74 -1.86
N PHE A 86 1.78 3.57 -0.56
CA PHE A 86 2.23 4.66 0.31
C PHE A 86 3.58 5.26 -0.16
N LEU A 87 4.52 4.42 -0.57
CA LEU A 87 5.79 4.88 -1.15
C LEU A 87 5.59 5.67 -2.44
N ALA A 88 4.73 5.18 -3.34
CA ALA A 88 4.40 5.85 -4.60
C ALA A 88 3.79 7.24 -4.36
N ILE A 89 2.84 7.36 -3.42
CA ILE A 89 2.19 8.62 -3.05
C ILE A 89 3.21 9.63 -2.49
N ASN A 90 4.18 9.19 -1.69
CA ASN A 90 5.18 10.08 -1.09
C ASN A 90 6.28 10.49 -2.08
N ALA A 91 6.55 9.67 -3.09
CA ALA A 91 7.53 9.97 -4.13
C ALA A 91 6.99 10.94 -5.21
N ASP A 92 5.67 11.04 -5.36
CA ASP A 92 5.00 11.95 -6.30
C ASP A 92 5.05 13.41 -5.81
N LYS A 93 6.19 14.05 -6.06
CA LYS A 93 6.49 15.44 -5.68
C LYS A 93 5.77 16.49 -6.53
N THR A 94 5.21 16.11 -7.68
CA THR A 94 4.61 17.01 -8.69
C THR A 94 3.09 16.84 -8.85
N GLU A 95 2.46 16.10 -7.92
CA GLU A 95 1.00 16.02 -7.69
C GLU A 95 0.11 15.51 -8.85
N ASN A 96 0.58 14.69 -9.79
CA ASN A 96 -0.29 14.34 -10.94
C ASN A 96 -0.33 12.88 -11.37
N GLU A 97 0.65 12.03 -11.02
CA GLU A 97 0.69 10.66 -11.56
C GLU A 97 0.03 9.65 -10.63
N TYR A 98 0.35 9.70 -9.33
CA TYR A 98 -0.10 8.72 -8.34
C TYR A 98 -0.92 9.37 -7.24
N LYS A 99 -0.49 10.55 -6.80
CA LYS A 99 -0.93 11.17 -5.54
C LYS A 99 -2.45 11.31 -5.46
N ASP A 100 -3.08 11.92 -6.44
CA ASP A 100 -4.50 12.24 -6.38
C ASP A 100 -5.38 11.00 -6.49
N THR A 101 -5.11 10.14 -7.47
CA THR A 101 -5.90 8.93 -7.70
C THR A 101 -5.69 7.93 -6.56
N LEU A 102 -4.45 7.61 -6.19
CA LEU A 102 -4.19 6.61 -5.15
C LEU A 102 -4.61 7.11 -3.76
N LYS A 103 -4.38 8.38 -3.38
CA LYS A 103 -4.90 8.89 -2.10
C LYS A 103 -6.42 8.85 -2.04
N LYS A 104 -7.12 9.06 -3.16
CA LYS A 104 -8.59 9.06 -3.19
C LYS A 104 -9.19 7.68 -2.94
N TYR A 105 -8.60 6.61 -3.48
CA TYR A 105 -9.19 5.26 -3.43
C TYR A 105 -8.49 4.31 -2.44
N CYS A 106 -7.26 4.61 -2.02
CA CYS A 106 -6.51 3.80 -1.05
C CYS A 106 -6.76 4.28 0.39
N ILE A 107 -8.03 4.35 0.77
CA ILE A 107 -8.52 4.71 2.11
C ILE A 107 -9.30 3.53 2.72
N THR A 108 -9.55 3.59 4.03
CA THR A 108 -10.34 2.53 4.68
C THR A 108 -11.75 2.49 4.12
N LYS A 109 -12.43 1.34 4.26
CA LYS A 109 -13.81 1.17 3.80
C LYS A 109 -14.73 2.23 4.42
N GLU A 110 -14.55 2.49 5.70
CA GLU A 110 -15.30 3.47 6.49
C GLU A 110 -15.09 4.87 5.90
N GLN A 111 -13.83 5.27 5.72
CA GLN A 111 -13.50 6.56 5.10
C GLN A 111 -14.08 6.69 3.69
N PHE A 112 -14.08 5.62 2.91
CA PHE A 112 -14.62 5.62 1.55
C PHE A 112 -16.14 5.78 1.52
N CYS A 113 -16.85 5.08 2.41
CA CYS A 113 -18.30 5.11 2.47
C CYS A 113 -18.84 6.38 3.16
N ASP A 114 -18.22 6.81 4.26
CA ASP A 114 -18.70 7.93 5.09
C ASP A 114 -18.43 9.29 4.46
N SER A 115 -17.41 9.40 3.62
CA SER A 115 -17.09 10.65 2.89
C SER A 115 -18.00 10.90 1.68
N GLY A 116 -18.90 9.98 1.35
CA GLY A 116 -19.68 10.02 0.11
C GLY A 116 -18.82 9.82 -1.14
N ALA A 117 -17.60 9.26 -1.01
CA ALA A 117 -16.72 9.00 -2.14
C ALA A 117 -17.24 7.87 -3.06
N GLY A 118 -18.02 6.92 -2.51
CA GLY A 118 -18.69 5.86 -3.26
C GLY A 118 -19.36 4.85 -2.34
N THR A 119 -19.74 3.70 -2.92
CA THR A 119 -20.35 2.60 -2.17
C THR A 119 -19.33 1.56 -1.70
N GLU A 120 -19.71 0.68 -0.76
CA GLU A 120 -18.87 -0.49 -0.42
C GLU A 120 -18.56 -1.36 -1.66
N ALA A 121 -19.49 -1.44 -2.62
CA ALA A 121 -19.26 -2.17 -3.86
C ALA A 121 -18.18 -1.52 -4.74
N ASP A 122 -18.15 -0.19 -4.82
CA ASP A 122 -17.09 0.55 -5.51
C ASP A 122 -15.75 0.37 -4.79
N TRP A 123 -15.74 0.41 -3.46
CA TRP A 123 -14.53 0.16 -2.68
C TRP A 123 -13.97 -1.25 -2.93
N LYS A 124 -14.85 -2.27 -2.92
CA LYS A 124 -14.47 -3.66 -3.23
C LYS A 124 -13.93 -3.80 -4.65
N LYS A 125 -14.55 -3.14 -5.64
CA LYS A 125 -14.05 -3.17 -7.02
C LYS A 125 -12.69 -2.47 -7.14
N ALA A 126 -12.46 -1.38 -6.42
CA ALA A 126 -11.19 -0.66 -6.42
C ALA A 126 -10.06 -1.55 -5.85
N TRP A 127 -10.27 -2.12 -4.66
CA TRP A 127 -9.27 -3.00 -4.04
C TRP A 127 -9.08 -4.32 -4.79
N GLY A 128 -10.12 -4.86 -5.45
CA GLY A 128 -9.98 -6.00 -6.35
C GLY A 128 -9.01 -5.74 -7.51
N ILE A 129 -9.05 -4.55 -8.10
CA ILE A 129 -8.11 -4.11 -9.16
C ILE A 129 -6.68 -4.03 -8.60
N ILE A 130 -6.50 -3.41 -7.43
CA ILE A 130 -5.18 -3.30 -6.77
C ILE A 130 -4.61 -4.68 -6.47
N SER A 131 -5.40 -5.55 -5.85
CA SER A 131 -5.02 -6.93 -5.51
C SER A 131 -4.66 -7.74 -6.75
N THR A 132 -5.40 -7.58 -7.85
CA THR A 132 -5.08 -8.20 -9.13
C THR A 132 -3.71 -7.71 -9.67
N ALA A 133 -3.46 -6.40 -9.63
CA ALA A 133 -2.18 -5.85 -10.08
C ALA A 133 -1.01 -6.33 -9.20
N TRP A 134 -1.24 -6.43 -7.89
CA TRP A 134 -0.24 -6.91 -6.93
C TRP A 134 0.08 -8.39 -7.11
N ALA A 135 -0.92 -9.24 -7.33
CA ALA A 135 -0.72 -10.66 -7.60
C ALA A 135 0.03 -10.91 -8.92
N ASN A 136 -0.28 -10.15 -9.97
CA ASN A 136 0.42 -10.22 -11.25
C ASN A 136 1.86 -9.69 -11.19
N TYR A 137 2.18 -8.85 -10.21
CA TYR A 137 3.54 -8.37 -10.00
C TYR A 137 4.47 -9.45 -9.44
N VAL A 138 3.93 -10.47 -8.76
CA VAL A 138 4.74 -11.55 -8.19
C VAL A 138 5.23 -12.49 -9.30
N ASN A 139 6.52 -12.86 -9.24
CA ASN A 139 7.16 -13.67 -10.29
C ASN A 139 7.47 -15.12 -9.85
N LYS A 140 8.03 -15.32 -8.65
CA LYS A 140 8.46 -16.65 -8.19
C LYS A 140 7.83 -17.08 -6.88
N GLU A 141 7.87 -16.20 -5.90
CA GLU A 141 7.38 -16.49 -4.55
C GLU A 141 6.82 -15.26 -3.87
N THR A 142 5.94 -15.49 -2.91
CA THR A 142 5.41 -14.48 -2.01
C THR A 142 5.15 -15.08 -0.63
N THR A 143 4.99 -14.22 0.38
CA THR A 143 4.54 -14.64 1.71
C THR A 143 3.08 -14.25 1.89
N LEU A 144 2.24 -15.19 2.31
CA LEU A 144 0.91 -14.90 2.83
C LEU A 144 0.97 -14.90 4.36
N VAL A 145 0.67 -13.76 4.97
CA VAL A 145 0.48 -13.67 6.43
C VAL A 145 -1.00 -13.71 6.77
N THR A 146 -1.39 -14.65 7.62
CA THR A 146 -2.80 -14.89 7.93
C THR A 146 -3.02 -15.39 9.36
N THR A 147 -4.27 -15.57 9.76
CA THR A 147 -4.61 -16.09 11.09
C THR A 147 -4.30 -17.58 11.20
N ALA A 148 -4.30 -18.12 12.42
CA ALA A 148 -4.18 -19.57 12.63
C ALA A 148 -5.20 -20.41 11.83
N ALA A 149 -6.43 -19.87 11.67
CA ALA A 149 -7.53 -20.47 10.90
C ALA A 149 -7.33 -20.37 9.37
N GLY A 150 -6.31 -19.64 8.92
CA GLY A 150 -6.06 -19.38 7.51
C GLY A 150 -6.68 -18.08 7.00
N PRO A 151 -6.67 -17.87 5.68
CA PRO A 151 -7.17 -16.66 5.04
C PRO A 151 -8.69 -16.57 5.19
N ALA A 152 -9.21 -15.37 5.44
CA ALA A 152 -10.64 -15.13 5.43
C ALA A 152 -11.22 -15.47 4.05
N ALA A 153 -12.34 -16.20 4.01
CA ALA A 153 -12.93 -16.75 2.79
C ALA A 153 -13.36 -15.67 1.78
N ASP A 154 -13.80 -14.52 2.28
CA ASP A 154 -14.26 -13.36 1.52
C ASP A 154 -13.18 -12.27 1.36
N SER A 155 -11.92 -12.58 1.72
CA SER A 155 -10.82 -11.63 1.58
C SER A 155 -10.44 -11.36 0.13
N PHE A 156 -9.83 -10.19 -0.12
CA PHE A 156 -9.24 -9.88 -1.42
C PHE A 156 -8.19 -10.91 -1.84
N TYR A 157 -7.43 -11.42 -0.87
CA TYR A 157 -6.49 -12.51 -1.10
C TYR A 157 -7.17 -13.73 -1.70
N LYS A 158 -8.23 -14.24 -1.08
CA LYS A 158 -8.95 -15.43 -1.59
C LYS A 158 -9.66 -15.18 -2.92
N THR A 159 -10.20 -13.99 -3.09
CA THR A 159 -11.07 -13.66 -4.23
C THR A 159 -10.29 -13.29 -5.49
N PHE A 160 -9.17 -12.57 -5.34
CA PHE A 160 -8.43 -12.00 -6.48
C PHE A 160 -6.98 -12.48 -6.54
N GLU A 161 -6.27 -12.55 -5.41
CA GLU A 161 -4.82 -12.77 -5.42
C GLU A 161 -4.45 -14.25 -5.54
N GLU A 162 -4.99 -15.10 -4.67
CA GLU A 162 -4.70 -16.54 -4.63
C GLU A 162 -4.98 -17.24 -5.97
N PRO A 163 -6.09 -16.97 -6.69
CA PRO A 163 -6.32 -17.58 -8.00
C PRO A 163 -5.22 -17.25 -9.02
N ILE A 164 -4.76 -16.00 -9.06
CA ILE A 164 -3.71 -15.53 -9.98
C ILE A 164 -2.35 -16.12 -9.60
N LEU A 165 -2.02 -16.10 -8.31
CA LEU A 165 -0.77 -16.68 -7.82
C LEU A 165 -0.71 -18.17 -8.15
N LYS A 166 -1.82 -18.90 -7.97
CA LYS A 166 -1.92 -20.33 -8.33
C LYS A 166 -1.82 -20.55 -9.83
N SER A 167 -2.52 -19.77 -10.65
CA SER A 167 -2.46 -19.92 -12.11
C SER A 167 -1.06 -19.67 -12.67
N ASN A 168 -0.30 -18.79 -12.02
CA ASN A 168 1.06 -18.44 -12.40
C ASN A 168 2.13 -19.33 -11.74
N ASN A 169 1.73 -20.39 -11.02
CA ASN A 169 2.63 -21.30 -10.30
C ASN A 169 3.57 -20.59 -9.31
N ILE A 170 3.07 -19.53 -8.66
CA ILE A 170 3.82 -18.79 -7.65
C ILE A 170 3.87 -19.61 -6.35
N GLN A 171 5.07 -19.74 -5.77
CA GLN A 171 5.23 -20.34 -4.46
C GLN A 171 4.69 -19.41 -3.36
N ILE A 172 3.77 -19.90 -2.54
CA ILE A 172 3.16 -19.13 -1.46
C ILE A 172 3.65 -19.69 -0.12
N HIS A 173 4.49 -18.93 0.57
CA HIS A 173 4.90 -19.24 1.94
C HIS A 173 3.83 -18.75 2.90
N VAL A 174 3.17 -19.67 3.61
CA VAL A 174 2.10 -19.30 4.54
C VAL A 174 2.66 -19.14 5.94
N ASP A 175 2.38 -17.99 6.53
CA ASP A 175 2.80 -17.58 7.85
C ASP A 175 1.58 -17.27 8.71
N LYS A 176 1.51 -17.88 9.90
CA LYS A 176 0.33 -17.84 10.77
C LYS A 176 0.62 -17.00 12.01
N GLU A 177 -0.23 -16.01 12.24
CA GLU A 177 -0.14 -14.96 13.26
C GLU A 177 -1.32 -14.94 14.25
#